data_AF-A0A0S7ERL0-F1
#
_entry.id   AF-A0A0S7ERL0-F1
#
_cell.length_a   1.000
_cell.length_b   1.000
_cell.length_c   1.000
_cell.angle_alpha   90.00
_cell.angle_beta   90.00
_cell.angle_gamma   90.00
#
_symmetry.space_group_name_H-M   'P 1'
#
loop_
_entity.id
_entity.type
_entity.pdbx_description
1 polymer ?
#
loop_
_entity_poly.entity_id
_entity_poly.type
_entity_poly.pdbx_seq_one_letter_code
_entity_poly.pdbx_strand_id
1 'polypeptide(L)'
;QVSYRLPLTTFIRALRLSTEEYGAMWLAFSHDTKQNLTLIQDGPDPLAATLDVLKRKLQLHVVEVIGVEAIVACCLQRDQPCLMHCRMHAGMLAVWLRSPVPDLPDCLLYCCQRALQEL
;
A
#
# COMPACT_ATOMS: atom_id res chain seq x y z
N GLN A 1 -26.53 -4.20 -23.28
CA GLN A 1 -25.13 -4.27 -22.81
C GLN A 1 -25.14 -4.28 -21.29
N VAL A 2 -24.59 -5.32 -20.66
CA VAL A 2 -24.42 -5.36 -19.20
C VAL A 2 -22.99 -4.92 -18.90
N SER A 3 -22.83 -3.85 -18.13
CA SER A 3 -21.53 -3.40 -17.61
C SER A 3 -21.40 -3.89 -16.17
N TYR A 4 -20.43 -4.76 -15.91
CA TYR A 4 -20.10 -5.21 -14.56
C TYR A 4 -19.01 -4.30 -13.98
N ARG A 5 -19.31 -3.62 -12.87
CA ARG A 5 -18.31 -2.84 -12.14
C ARG A 5 -17.51 -3.78 -11.24
N LEU A 6 -16.33 -4.20 -11.70
CA LEU A 6 -15.39 -4.95 -10.87
C LEU A 6 -14.62 -3.97 -9.97
N PRO A 7 -14.55 -4.20 -8.64
CA PRO A 7 -13.73 -3.39 -7.74
C PRO A 7 -12.26 -3.46 -8.13
N LEU A 8 -11.53 -2.33 -8.04
CA LEU A 8 -10.10 -2.28 -8.33
C LEU A 8 -9.30 -3.31 -7.51
N THR A 9 -9.71 -3.54 -6.27
CA THR A 9 -9.11 -4.50 -5.34
C THR A 9 -9.05 -5.93 -5.88
N THR A 10 -9.96 -6.30 -6.81
CA THR A 10 -9.95 -7.62 -7.47
C THR A 10 -8.74 -7.82 -8.39
N PHE A 11 -8.06 -6.74 -8.78
CA PHE A 11 -6.93 -6.71 -9.68
C PHE A 11 -5.58 -6.51 -8.96
N ILE A 12 -5.60 -6.16 -7.67
CA ILE A 12 -4.38 -5.99 -6.85
C ILE A 12 -3.84 -7.37 -6.47
N ARG A 13 -2.54 -7.56 -6.62
CA ARG A 13 -1.82 -8.78 -6.22
C ARG A 13 -0.58 -8.44 -5.42
N ALA A 14 -0.21 -9.34 -4.53
CA ALA A 14 1.03 -9.25 -3.78
C ALA A 14 2.21 -9.32 -4.75
N LEU A 15 3.10 -8.33 -4.69
CA LEU A 15 4.36 -8.34 -5.43
C LEU A 15 5.48 -8.65 -4.44
N ARG A 16 6.02 -9.87 -4.48
CA ARG A 16 7.11 -10.30 -3.60
C ARG A 16 8.42 -9.70 -4.10
N LEU A 17 9.09 -8.94 -3.23
CA LEU A 17 10.36 -8.28 -3.53
C LEU A 17 11.29 -8.48 -2.34
N SER A 18 12.58 -8.48 -2.61
CA SER A 18 13.61 -8.18 -1.61
C SER A 18 13.66 -6.67 -1.33
N THR A 19 14.28 -6.30 -0.20
CA THR A 19 14.56 -4.89 0.14
C THR A 19 15.42 -4.20 -0.92
N GLU A 20 16.34 -4.92 -1.56
CA GLU A 20 17.19 -4.41 -2.64
C GLU A 20 16.37 -4.08 -3.91
N GLU A 21 15.54 -5.03 -4.37
CA GLU A 21 14.66 -4.82 -5.53
C GLU A 21 13.68 -3.67 -5.28
N TYR A 22 13.11 -3.61 -4.07
CA TYR A 22 12.26 -2.51 -3.64
C TYR A 22 12.99 -1.17 -3.75
N GLY A 23 14.21 -1.07 -3.21
CA GLY A 23 15.01 0.15 -3.23
C GLY A 23 15.32 0.62 -4.65
N ALA A 24 15.71 -0.30 -5.54
CA ALA A 24 15.98 0.00 -6.94
C ALA A 24 14.74 0.54 -7.66
N MET A 25 13.59 -0.13 -7.49
CA MET A 25 12.32 0.30 -8.09
C MET A 25 11.83 1.63 -7.51
N TRP A 26 11.95 1.81 -6.19
CA TRP A 26 11.53 3.04 -5.50
C TRP A 26 12.22 4.26 -6.07
N LEU A 27 13.52 4.17 -6.35
CA LEU A 27 14.29 5.26 -6.94
C LEU A 27 13.93 5.51 -8.42
N ALA A 28 13.53 4.46 -9.15
CA ALA A 28 13.22 4.54 -10.58
C ALA A 28 11.82 5.12 -10.88
N PHE A 29 10.85 4.97 -9.99
CA PHE A 29 9.47 5.41 -10.23
C PHE A 29 9.31 6.90 -9.99
N SER A 30 8.48 7.57 -10.81
CA SER A 30 8.32 9.03 -10.79
C SER A 30 6.94 9.51 -10.40
N HIS A 31 5.90 8.68 -10.58
CA HIS A 31 4.55 9.06 -10.17
C HIS A 31 4.39 8.72 -8.69
N ASP A 32 4.14 9.74 -7.89
CA ASP A 32 4.02 9.60 -6.45
C ASP A 32 2.86 10.40 -5.86
N THR A 33 2.34 9.89 -4.75
CA THR A 33 1.35 10.57 -3.91
C THR A 33 1.71 10.34 -2.45
N LYS A 34 1.36 11.29 -1.59
CA LYS A 34 1.64 11.24 -0.16
C LYS A 34 0.41 11.67 0.63
N GLN A 35 0.00 10.85 1.60
CA GLN A 35 -1.10 11.21 2.48
C GLN A 35 -0.98 10.50 3.84
N ASN A 36 -1.74 10.95 4.82
CA ASN A 36 -1.89 10.25 6.09
C ASN A 36 -3.13 9.35 6.06
N LEU A 37 -2.99 8.11 6.52
CA LEU A 37 -4.05 7.15 6.76
C LEU A 37 -4.34 7.04 8.26
N THR A 38 -5.54 6.59 8.58
CA THR A 38 -5.91 6.20 9.94
C THR A 38 -4.98 5.11 10.44
N LEU A 39 -4.43 5.28 11.64
CA LEU A 39 -3.65 4.25 12.33
C LEU A 39 -4.59 3.50 13.28
N ILE A 40 -4.59 2.17 13.22
CA ILE A 40 -5.35 1.33 14.15
C ILE A 40 -4.62 1.35 15.49
N GLN A 41 -5.28 1.87 16.53
CA GLN A 41 -4.69 2.00 17.87
C GLN A 41 -4.94 0.77 18.76
N ASP A 42 -5.72 -0.20 18.29
CA ASP A 42 -6.06 -1.39 19.05
C ASP A 42 -4.90 -2.39 19.08
N GLY A 43 -4.24 -2.49 20.23
CA GLY A 43 -3.21 -3.49 20.51
C GLY A 43 -1.81 -2.92 20.75
N PRO A 44 -0.82 -3.80 20.99
CA PRO A 44 0.52 -3.38 21.38
C PRO A 44 1.38 -2.85 20.21
N ASP A 45 1.01 -3.14 18.96
CA ASP A 45 1.71 -2.70 17.76
C ASP A 45 0.73 -2.12 16.73
N PRO A 46 0.47 -0.80 16.78
CA PRO A 46 -0.44 -0.11 15.85
C PRO A 46 -0.03 -0.24 14.38
N LEU A 47 1.27 -0.29 14.09
CA LEU A 47 1.78 -0.41 12.72
C LEU A 47 1.45 -1.80 12.18
N ALA A 48 1.81 -2.85 12.93
CA ALA A 48 1.54 -4.22 12.51
C ALA A 48 0.04 -4.49 12.34
N ALA A 49 -0.80 -3.99 13.26
CA ALA A 49 -2.26 -4.12 13.16
C ALA A 49 -2.81 -3.46 11.88
N THR A 50 -2.36 -2.24 11.59
CA THR A 50 -2.78 -1.50 10.39
C THR A 50 -2.31 -2.19 9.11
N LEU A 51 -1.05 -2.64 9.07
CA LEU A 51 -0.48 -3.37 7.92
C LEU A 51 -1.17 -4.71 7.69
N ASP A 52 -1.56 -5.44 8.74
CA ASP A 52 -2.26 -6.71 8.63
C ASP A 52 -3.63 -6.54 7.94
N VAL A 53 -4.38 -5.48 8.29
CA VAL A 53 -5.66 -5.16 7.66
C VAL A 53 -5.47 -4.84 6.17
N LEU A 54 -4.51 -3.96 5.85
CA LEU A 54 -4.21 -3.62 4.46
C LEU A 54 -3.76 -4.84 3.65
N LYS A 55 -2.87 -5.66 4.22
CA LYS A 55 -2.41 -6.92 3.62
C LYS A 55 -3.58 -7.86 3.34
N ARG A 56 -4.46 -8.10 4.30
CA ARG A 56 -5.59 -9.04 4.14
C ARG A 56 -6.63 -8.52 3.15
N LYS A 57 -7.02 -7.24 3.23
CA LYS A 57 -8.08 -6.67 2.39
C LYS A 57 -7.63 -6.38 0.95
N LEU A 58 -6.36 -6.02 0.76
CA LEU A 58 -5.84 -5.57 -0.55
C LEU A 58 -4.78 -6.50 -1.14
N GLN A 59 -4.47 -7.62 -0.48
CA GLN A 59 -3.45 -8.58 -0.92
C GLN A 59 -2.06 -7.94 -1.10
N LEU A 60 -1.68 -7.02 -0.22
CA LEU A 60 -0.36 -6.37 -0.27
C LEU A 60 0.74 -7.31 0.24
N HIS A 61 1.96 -7.10 -0.22
CA HIS A 61 3.15 -7.73 0.34
C HIS A 61 3.91 -6.74 1.22
N VAL A 62 3.98 -6.99 2.52
CA VAL A 62 4.91 -6.28 3.41
C VAL A 62 6.31 -6.85 3.15
N VAL A 63 7.19 -6.02 2.58
CA VAL A 63 8.57 -6.39 2.23
C VAL A 63 9.41 -6.43 3.51
N GLU A 64 9.32 -5.36 4.31
CA GLU A 64 10.08 -5.22 5.56
C GLU A 64 9.40 -4.23 6.52
N VAL A 65 9.57 -4.45 7.82
CA VAL A 65 9.18 -3.53 8.90
C VAL A 65 10.44 -3.10 9.63
N ILE A 66 10.67 -1.80 9.73
CA ILE A 66 11.90 -1.18 10.24
C ILE A 66 11.52 -0.18 11.33
N GLY A 67 11.44 -0.64 12.58
CA GLY A 67 11.00 0.18 13.71
C GLY A 67 9.56 0.67 13.52
N VAL A 68 9.39 1.98 13.31
CA VAL A 68 8.08 2.62 13.11
C VAL A 68 7.73 2.83 11.63
N GLU A 69 8.56 2.28 10.73
CA GLU A 69 8.43 2.36 9.28
C GLU A 69 8.19 0.97 8.68
N ALA A 70 7.59 0.92 7.49
CA ALA A 70 7.44 -0.32 6.73
C ALA A 70 7.41 -0.05 5.23
N ILE A 71 7.98 -0.96 4.46
CA ILE A 71 7.94 -0.93 3.00
C ILE A 71 7.05 -2.06 2.49
N VAL A 72 6.19 -1.73 1.54
CA VAL A 72 5.10 -2.58 1.06
C VAL A 72 5.04 -2.51 -0.46
N ALA A 73 4.76 -3.63 -1.11
CA ALA A 73 4.66 -3.72 -2.56
C ALA A 73 3.42 -4.49 -3.01
N CYS A 74 2.86 -4.07 -4.13
CA CYS A 74 1.84 -4.82 -4.85
C CYS A 74 1.97 -4.55 -6.36
N CYS A 75 1.20 -5.26 -7.16
CA CYS A 75 1.03 -4.95 -8.56
C CYS A 75 -0.45 -4.98 -8.96
N LEU A 76 -0.80 -4.16 -9.95
CA LEU A 76 -2.01 -4.33 -10.74
C LEU A 76 -1.70 -5.33 -11.88
N GLN A 77 -2.73 -6.01 -12.39
CA GLN A 77 -2.62 -7.00 -13.49
C GLN A 77 -1.56 -6.63 -14.55
N ARG A 78 -0.82 -7.65 -15.04
CA ARG A 78 0.34 -7.53 -15.94
C ARG A 78 1.58 -6.87 -15.31
N ASP A 79 1.83 -7.17 -14.04
CA ASP A 79 3.05 -6.78 -13.31
C ASP A 79 3.33 -5.27 -13.30
N GLN A 80 2.28 -4.44 -13.22
CA GLN A 80 2.43 -3.00 -13.04
C GLN A 80 2.60 -2.70 -11.53
N PRO A 81 3.81 -2.38 -11.05
CA PRO A 81 4.07 -2.31 -9.62
C PRO A 81 3.56 -1.01 -9.01
N CYS A 82 3.16 -1.08 -7.75
CA CYS A 82 2.98 0.08 -6.89
C CYS A 82 3.64 -0.21 -5.55
N LEU A 83 4.57 0.67 -5.17
CA LEU A 83 5.30 0.61 -3.92
C LEU A 83 4.67 1.57 -2.92
N MET A 84 4.76 1.23 -1.64
CA MET A 84 4.26 2.06 -0.55
C MET A 84 5.26 2.03 0.60
N HIS A 85 5.81 3.19 0.94
CA HIS A 85 6.55 3.39 2.19
C HIS A 85 5.59 3.98 3.21
N CYS A 86 5.54 3.40 4.41
CA CYS A 86 4.69 3.82 5.51
C CYS A 86 5.54 4.20 6.72
N ARG A 87 5.08 5.20 7.48
CA ARG A 87 5.69 5.62 8.74
C ARG A 87 4.63 6.05 9.75
N MET A 88 4.72 5.54 10.98
CA MET A 88 3.90 6.10 12.06
C MET A 88 4.37 7.50 12.44
N HIS A 89 3.44 8.44 12.49
CA HIS A 89 3.72 9.81 12.91
C HIS A 89 2.47 10.44 13.52
N ALA A 90 2.60 10.99 14.73
CA ALA A 90 1.55 11.74 15.42
C ALA A 90 0.18 11.01 15.48
N GLY A 91 0.19 9.70 15.78
CA GLY A 91 -1.03 8.89 15.88
C GLY A 91 -1.66 8.53 14.53
N MET A 92 -0.99 8.84 13.41
CA MET A 92 -1.42 8.54 12.04
C MET A 92 -0.38 7.68 11.32
N LEU A 93 -0.76 7.09 10.19
CA LEU A 93 0.16 6.39 9.29
C LEU A 93 0.43 7.26 8.06
N ALA A 94 1.58 7.93 8.01
CA ALA A 94 2.02 8.64 6.81
C ALA A 94 2.43 7.61 5.75
N VAL A 95 1.88 7.73 4.54
CA VAL A 95 2.20 6.84 3.41
C VAL A 95 2.67 7.65 2.21
N TRP A 96 3.65 7.09 1.52
CA TRP A 96 4.15 7.56 0.23
C TRP A 96 4.01 6.40 -0.74
N LEU A 97 3.33 6.62 -1.85
CA LEU A 97 3.16 5.60 -2.87
C LEU A 97 3.90 6.02 -4.13
N ARG A 98 4.55 5.06 -4.81
CA ARG A 98 5.23 5.30 -6.09
C ARG A 98 4.93 4.21 -7.10
N SER A 99 4.78 4.59 -8.36
CA SER A 99 4.54 3.68 -9.48
C SER A 99 5.09 4.23 -10.79
N PRO A 100 5.41 3.38 -11.80
CA PRO A 100 5.58 3.83 -13.17
C PRO A 100 4.24 4.15 -13.86
N VAL A 101 3.11 3.85 -13.23
CA VAL A 101 1.76 4.13 -13.75
C VAL A 101 1.19 5.38 -13.06
N PRO A 102 0.78 6.44 -13.80
CA PRO A 102 0.38 7.74 -13.21
C PRO A 102 -0.68 7.68 -12.12
N ASP A 103 -1.82 7.04 -12.40
CA ASP A 103 -2.99 7.09 -11.50
C ASP A 103 -3.00 5.97 -10.44
N LEU A 104 -2.06 5.02 -10.55
CA LEU A 104 -2.03 3.84 -9.69
C LEU A 104 -1.74 4.19 -8.21
N PRO A 105 -0.82 5.11 -7.87
CA PRO A 105 -0.59 5.55 -6.50
C PRO A 105 -1.86 6.09 -5.82
N ASP A 106 -2.60 6.99 -6.48
CA ASP A 106 -3.84 7.55 -5.93
C ASP A 106 -4.95 6.51 -5.83
N CYS A 107 -5.07 5.64 -6.83
CA CYS A 107 -6.01 4.53 -6.81
C CYS A 107 -5.76 3.55 -5.65
N LEU A 108 -4.49 3.20 -5.41
CA LEU A 108 -4.10 2.33 -4.29
C LEU A 108 -4.32 3.03 -2.95
N LEU A 109 -3.99 4.32 -2.86
CA LEU A 109 -4.23 5.13 -1.67
C LEU A 109 -5.71 5.16 -1.29
N TYR A 110 -6.59 5.39 -2.27
CA TYR A 110 -8.04 5.30 -2.07
C TYR A 110 -8.46 3.91 -1.55
N CYS A 111 -7.92 2.84 -2.12
CA CYS A 111 -8.21 1.48 -1.65
C CYS A 111 -7.76 1.27 -0.20
N CYS A 112 -6.60 1.79 0.20
CA CYS A 112 -6.12 1.74 1.58
C CYS A 112 -7.06 2.49 2.54
N GLN A 113 -7.50 3.70 2.16
CA GLN A 113 -8.45 4.48 2.95
C GLN A 113 -9.77 3.71 3.16
N ARG A 114 -10.32 3.14 2.08
CA ARG A 114 -11.54 2.32 2.15
C ARG A 114 -11.36 1.09 3.03
N ALA A 115 -10.25 0.38 2.90
CA ALA A 115 -9.96 -0.81 3.69
C ALA A 115 -9.92 -0.51 5.20
N LEU A 116 -9.41 0.66 5.59
CA LEU A 116 -9.30 1.09 6.99
C LEU A 116 -10.57 1.77 7.53
N GLN A 117 -11.44 2.33 6.68
CA GLN A 117 -12.74 2.86 7.10
C GLN A 117 -13.78 1.77 7.37
N GLU A 118 -13.64 0.61 6.73
CA GLU A 118 -14.54 -0.54 6.87
C GLU A 118 -14.08 -1.51 7.97
N LEU A 119 -13.42 -1.01 9.02
CA LEU A 119 -12.98 -1.79 10.17
C LEU A 119 -14.15 -2.11 11.12
#